data_AF-A0A971PC70-F1
#
_entry.id   AF-A0A971PC70-F1
#
_cell.length_a   1.000
_cell.length_b   1.000
_cell.length_c   1.000
_cell.angle_alpha   90.00
_cell.angle_beta   90.00
_cell.angle_gamma   90.00
#
_symmetry.space_group_name_H-M   'P 1'
#
loop_
_entity.id
_entity.type
_entity.pdbx_description
1 polymer ?
#
loop_
_entity_poly.entity_id
_entity_poly.type
_entity_poly.pdbx_seq_one_letter_code
_entity_poly.pdbx_strand_id
1 'polypeptide(L)'
;MNRKRILVICLLLASLLLSGCNFDTGRLFKSATGQDEQPLIKAEIVFTDGKTLVTYLKDLGIEDTGKVYVGGASSTNLYDAKGNIIGAFNYQRVLYIKILPPKSNAEGSAN
;
A
#
# COMPACT_ATOMS: atom_id res chain seq x y z
N MET A 1 11.79 -46.67 25.13
CA MET A 1 12.06 -45.32 25.69
C MET A 1 11.68 -45.31 27.16
N ASN A 2 12.61 -44.99 28.07
CA ASN A 2 12.37 -45.16 29.51
C ASN A 2 11.21 -44.25 29.98
N ARG A 3 10.26 -44.79 30.76
CA ARG A 3 9.06 -44.06 31.23
C ARG A 3 9.41 -42.72 31.90
N LYS A 4 10.56 -42.64 32.57
CA LYS A 4 11.13 -41.41 33.16
C LYS A 4 11.52 -40.37 32.10
N ARG A 5 12.06 -40.78 30.95
CA ARG A 5 12.42 -39.88 29.84
C ARG A 5 11.17 -39.32 29.16
N ILE A 6 10.11 -40.12 29.04
CA ILE A 6 8.83 -39.67 28.48
C ILE A 6 8.21 -38.58 29.36
N LEU A 7 8.21 -38.76 30.68
CA LEU A 7 7.72 -37.77 31.63
C LEU A 7 8.49 -36.45 31.56
N VAL A 8 9.82 -36.50 31.45
CA VAL A 8 10.66 -35.30 31.32
C VAL A 8 10.38 -34.55 30.01
N ILE A 9 10.17 -35.27 28.90
CA ILE A 9 9.85 -34.66 27.61
C ILE A 9 8.46 -34.00 27.65
N CYS A 10 7.45 -34.67 28.24
CA CYS A 10 6.12 -34.08 28.41
C CYS A 10 6.14 -32.84 29.30
N LEU A 11 6.95 -32.84 30.37
CA LEU A 11 7.11 -31.69 31.25
C LEU A 11 7.75 -30.49 30.54
N LEU A 12 8.77 -30.75 29.71
CA LEU A 12 9.41 -29.74 28.86
C LEU A 12 8.42 -29.13 27.85
N LEU A 13 7.63 -29.97 27.16
CA LEU A 13 6.60 -29.52 26.22
C LEU A 13 5.49 -28.71 26.90
N ALA A 14 5.07 -29.10 28.11
CA ALA A 14 4.09 -28.34 28.88
C ALA A 14 4.61 -26.96 29.31
N SER A 15 5.91 -26.84 29.61
CA SER A 15 6.53 -25.56 29.99
C SER A 15 6.58 -24.54 28.83
N LEU A 16 6.64 -25.01 27.59
CA LEU A 16 6.55 -24.17 26.38
C LEU A 16 5.16 -23.56 26.18
N LEU A 17 4.10 -24.23 26.65
CA LEU A 17 2.72 -23.74 26.54
C LEU A 17 2.35 -22.72 27.62
N LEU A 18 3.08 -22.70 28.75
CA LEU A 18 2.89 -21.72 29.83
C LEU A 18 3.61 -20.39 29.55
N SER A 19 4.60 -20.41 28.65
CA SER A 19 5.14 -19.18 28.06
C SER A 19 4.09 -18.66 27.09
N GLY A 20 3.15 -17.86 27.59
CA GLY A 20 2.06 -17.29 26.81
C GLY A 20 2.58 -16.58 25.57
N CYS A 21 2.63 -17.30 24.44
CA CYS A 21 2.75 -16.66 23.15
C CYS A 21 1.46 -15.85 22.96
N ASN A 22 1.58 -14.53 23.02
CA ASN A 22 0.76 -13.64 22.18
C ASN A 22 1.10 -13.97 20.71
N PHE A 23 0.75 -15.19 20.28
CA PHE A 23 0.87 -15.61 18.90
C PHE A 23 -0.27 -14.91 18.20
N ASP A 24 -0.01 -13.67 17.79
CA ASP A 24 -0.87 -12.87 16.94
C ASP A 24 -0.92 -13.55 15.57
N THR A 25 -1.68 -14.64 15.49
CA THR A 25 -1.99 -15.37 14.26
C THR A 25 -2.66 -14.44 13.24
N GLY A 26 -3.20 -13.31 13.68
CA GLY A 26 -3.68 -12.22 12.84
C GLY A 26 -2.59 -11.56 11.99
N ARG A 27 -1.30 -11.63 12.38
CA ARG A 27 -0.18 -11.14 11.56
C ARG A 27 0.36 -12.16 10.57
N LEU A 28 0.18 -13.46 10.84
CA LEU A 28 0.65 -14.55 9.96
C LEU A 28 -0.39 -14.93 8.90
N PHE A 29 -1.69 -14.71 9.18
CA PHE A 29 -2.80 -14.93 8.24
C PHE A 29 -3.37 -13.63 7.66
N LYS A 30 -2.71 -12.49 7.84
CA LYS A 30 -2.88 -11.37 6.92
C LYS A 30 -2.26 -11.75 5.58
N SER A 31 -3.01 -12.57 4.84
CA SER A 31 -3.01 -12.57 3.38
C SER A 31 -2.90 -11.12 2.91
N ALA A 32 -2.19 -10.92 1.80
CA ALA A 32 -2.04 -9.66 1.08
C ALA A 32 -3.40 -9.13 0.53
N THR A 33 -4.41 -9.03 1.39
CA THR A 33 -5.82 -8.73 1.07
C THR A 33 -6.41 -7.79 2.12
N GLY A 34 -5.56 -6.98 2.77
CA GLY A 34 -5.96 -6.04 3.80
C GLY A 34 -5.02 -4.85 3.92
N GLN A 35 -4.50 -4.36 2.80
CA GLN A 35 -4.31 -2.91 2.70
C GLN A 35 -5.70 -2.40 2.33
N ASP A 36 -6.31 -1.62 3.22
CA ASP A 36 -7.41 -0.73 2.85
C ASP A 36 -7.16 -0.25 1.42
N GLU A 37 -8.10 -0.49 0.51
CA GLU A 37 -8.06 0.06 -0.85
C GLU A 37 -8.06 1.58 -0.70
N GLN A 38 -6.89 2.17 -0.46
CA GLN A 38 -6.73 3.60 -0.58
C GLN A 38 -7.15 3.93 -2.01
N PRO A 39 -8.20 4.76 -2.18
CA PRO A 39 -8.79 4.98 -3.48
C PRO A 39 -7.72 5.56 -4.40
N LEU A 40 -7.49 4.89 -5.52
CA LEU A 40 -6.56 5.36 -6.52
C LEU A 40 -7.05 6.69 -7.11
N ILE A 41 -6.21 7.70 -7.06
CA ILE A 41 -6.48 9.03 -7.60
C ILE A 41 -6.09 9.02 -9.07
N LYS A 42 -7.08 9.17 -9.96
CA LYS A 42 -6.80 9.38 -11.38
C LYS A 42 -6.31 10.81 -11.58
N ALA A 43 -5.14 10.96 -12.19
CA ALA A 43 -4.53 12.27 -12.40
C ALA A 43 -3.83 12.38 -13.75
N GLU A 44 -3.73 13.61 -14.23
CA GLU A 44 -2.86 14.01 -15.32
C GLU A 44 -1.62 14.69 -14.74
N ILE A 45 -0.44 14.15 -15.05
CA ILE A 45 0.87 14.70 -14.67
C ILE A 45 1.41 15.45 -15.88
N VAL A 46 1.75 16.73 -15.68
CA VAL A 46 2.43 17.55 -16.68
C VAL A 46 3.88 17.74 -16.25
N PHE A 47 4.83 17.35 -17.09
CA PHE A 47 6.25 17.43 -16.82
C PHE A 47 6.87 18.72 -17.34
N THR A 48 8.01 19.10 -16.78
CA THR A 48 8.76 20.31 -17.18
C THR A 48 9.32 20.25 -18.60
N ASP A 49 9.40 19.06 -19.21
CA ASP A 49 9.77 18.86 -20.61
C ASP A 49 8.56 18.92 -21.57
N GLY A 50 7.39 19.31 -21.08
CA GLY A 50 6.16 19.44 -21.87
C GLY A 50 5.42 18.13 -22.10
N LYS A 51 5.93 16.99 -21.62
CA LYS A 51 5.22 15.71 -21.71
C LYS A 51 4.07 15.64 -20.72
N THR A 52 3.05 14.88 -21.08
CA THR A 52 1.86 14.63 -20.24
C THR A 52 1.62 13.14 -20.06
N LEU A 53 1.19 12.74 -18.87
CA LEU A 53 0.85 11.35 -18.56
C LEU A 53 -0.44 11.28 -17.73
N VAL A 54 -1.42 10.51 -18.18
CA VAL A 54 -2.62 10.19 -17.41
C VAL A 54 -2.44 8.82 -16.74
N THR A 55 -2.59 8.78 -15.42
CA THR A 55 -2.28 7.60 -14.60
C THR A 55 -3.08 7.57 -13.29
N TYR A 56 -2.84 6.57 -12.46
CA TYR A 56 -3.40 6.44 -11.12
C TYR A 56 -2.30 6.54 -10.07
N LEU A 57 -2.58 7.22 -8.96
CA LEU A 57 -1.68 7.44 -7.84
C LEU A 57 -2.35 6.98 -6.54
N LYS A 58 -1.60 6.39 -5.60
CA LYS A 58 -2.14 6.04 -4.28
C LYS A 58 -2.24 7.25 -3.35
N ASP A 59 -1.27 8.14 -3.46
CA ASP A 59 -1.17 9.37 -2.67
C ASP A 59 -0.35 10.40 -3.46
N LEU A 60 -0.61 11.68 -3.22
CA LEU A 60 0.18 12.79 -3.72
C LEU A 60 1.31 13.19 -2.76
N GLY A 61 1.41 12.55 -1.58
CA GLY A 61 2.42 12.85 -0.58
C GLY A 61 2.19 14.21 0.09
N ILE A 62 0.99 14.77 -0.05
CA ILE A 62 0.57 16.00 0.61
C ILE A 62 -0.10 15.57 1.90
N GLU A 63 0.68 15.37 2.97
CA GLU A 63 0.10 15.26 4.30
C GLU A 63 -0.66 16.57 4.60
N ASP A 64 -1.90 16.48 5.10
CA ASP A 64 -2.69 17.65 5.53
C ASP A 64 -1.96 18.51 6.58
N THR A 65 -0.92 17.97 7.22
CA THR A 65 -0.08 18.65 8.21
C THR A 65 1.18 19.31 7.64
N GLY A 66 1.40 19.25 6.31
CA GLY A 66 2.43 20.05 5.62
C GLY A 66 3.87 19.72 5.97
N LYS A 67 4.18 18.49 6.43
CA LYS A 67 5.57 18.09 6.69
C LYS A 67 6.31 17.78 5.40
N VAL A 68 7.17 18.71 4.98
CA VAL A 68 8.05 18.50 3.82
C VAL A 68 9.35 17.84 4.29
N TYR A 69 9.53 16.56 3.93
CA TYR A 69 10.80 15.86 4.13
C TYR A 69 11.76 16.21 2.98
N VAL A 70 12.75 17.05 3.25
CA VAL A 70 13.82 17.35 2.29
C VAL A 70 14.84 16.21 2.32
N GLY A 71 15.04 15.55 1.17
CA GLY A 71 16.01 14.45 1.02
C GLY A 71 15.44 13.02 1.02
N GLY A 72 14.11 12.87 0.98
CA GLY A 72 13.43 11.58 0.80
C GLY A 72 13.43 11.07 -0.65
N ALA A 73 12.90 9.86 -0.89
CA ALA A 73 12.77 9.30 -2.23
C ALA A 73 11.94 10.22 -3.13
N SER A 74 12.57 10.82 -4.13
CA SER A 74 11.92 11.74 -5.08
C SER A 74 11.03 11.03 -6.11
N SER A 75 10.86 9.71 -5.99
CA SER A 75 10.19 8.84 -6.95
C SER A 75 8.85 8.35 -6.41
N THR A 76 7.81 8.43 -7.23
CA THR A 76 6.44 8.02 -6.87
C THR A 76 5.91 7.02 -7.87
N ASN A 77 5.28 5.96 -7.35
CA ASN A 77 4.76 4.86 -8.16
C ASN A 77 3.54 5.30 -8.97
N LEU A 78 3.51 4.84 -10.21
CA LEU A 78 2.39 4.93 -11.13
C LEU A 78 1.62 3.62 -11.08
N TYR A 79 0.30 3.71 -11.07
CA TYR A 79 -0.59 2.56 -11.00
C TYR A 79 -1.48 2.47 -12.24
N ASP A 80 -1.85 1.25 -12.61
CA ASP A 80 -2.98 1.01 -13.49
C ASP A 80 -4.32 1.10 -12.72
N ALA A 81 -5.44 0.97 -13.43
CA ALA A 81 -6.78 1.02 -12.82
C ALA A 81 -7.08 -0.16 -11.86
N LYS A 82 -6.25 -1.21 -11.87
CA LYS A 82 -6.36 -2.37 -10.97
C LYS A 82 -5.41 -2.26 -9.77
N GLY A 83 -4.63 -1.17 -9.67
CA GLY A 83 -3.67 -0.97 -8.60
C GLY A 83 -2.33 -1.69 -8.79
N ASN A 84 -2.01 -2.17 -9.99
CA ASN A 84 -0.69 -2.70 -10.29
C ASN A 84 0.28 -1.57 -10.57
N ILE A 85 1.51 -1.69 -10.09
CA ILE A 85 2.58 -0.73 -10.40
C ILE A 85 2.98 -0.89 -11.87
N ILE A 86 2.91 0.20 -12.64
CA ILE A 86 3.27 0.24 -14.05
C ILE A 86 4.50 1.12 -14.33
N GLY A 87 5.02 1.78 -13.30
CA GLY A 87 6.23 2.60 -13.39
C GLY A 87 6.39 3.49 -12.18
N ALA A 88 7.31 4.46 -12.30
CA ALA A 88 7.49 5.51 -11.32
C ALA A 88 7.93 6.81 -12.01
N PHE A 89 7.66 7.95 -11.40
CA PHE A 89 8.10 9.26 -11.88
C PHE A 89 8.80 10.04 -10.78
N ASN A 90 9.67 10.97 -11.17
CA ASN A 90 10.37 11.85 -10.23
C ASN A 90 9.62 13.18 -10.08
N TYR A 91 9.25 13.55 -8.84
CA TYR A 91 8.55 14.79 -8.53
C TYR A 91 9.30 16.06 -8.98
N GLN A 92 10.63 16.05 -9.01
CA GLN A 92 11.45 17.17 -9.48
C GLN A 92 11.20 17.51 -10.97
N ARG A 93 10.69 16.56 -11.75
CA ARG A 93 10.39 16.76 -13.17
C ARG A 93 8.95 17.18 -13.42
N VAL A 94 8.12 17.26 -12.38
CA VAL A 94 6.70 17.61 -12.51
C VAL A 94 6.54 19.13 -12.47
N LEU A 95 5.79 19.67 -13.45
CA LEU A 95 5.35 21.06 -13.46
C LEU A 95 4.09 21.23 -12.61
N TYR A 96 3.08 20.38 -12.83
CA TYR A 96 1.89 20.29 -11.97
C TYR A 96 1.17 18.93 -12.15
N ILE A 97 0.29 18.61 -11.21
CA ILE A 97 -0.60 17.44 -11.25
C ILE A 97 -2.04 17.92 -11.18
N LYS A 98 -2.88 17.45 -12.10
CA LYS A 98 -4.31 17.73 -12.15
C LYS A 98 -5.11 16.48 -11.82
N ILE A 99 -5.90 16.53 -10.76
CA ILE A 99 -6.83 15.43 -10.41
C ILE A 99 -7.98 15.43 -11.42
N LEU A 100 -8.28 14.26 -11.96
CA LEU A 100 -9.38 14.07 -12.90
C LEU A 100 -10.63 13.57 -12.16
N PRO A 101 -11.83 14.03 -12.51
CA PRO A 101 -13.06 13.56 -11.89
C PRO A 101 -13.25 12.05 -12.13
N PRO A 102 -13.91 11.33 -11.21
CA PRO A 102 -14.35 9.98 -11.49
C PRO A 102 -15.24 9.99 -12.73
N LYS A 103 -15.19 8.92 -13.54
CA LYS A 103 -16.09 8.80 -14.70
C LYS A 103 -17.54 8.85 -14.19
N SER A 104 -18.21 9.99 -14.37
CA SER A 104 -19.64 10.11 -14.11
C SER A 104 -20.38 9.35 -15.20
N ASN A 105 -21.31 8.46 -14.81
CA ASN A 105 -22.31 7.89 -15.71
C ASN A 105 -23.33 8.97 -16.11
N ALA A 106 -22.90 10.03 -16.78
CA ALA A 106 -23.72 11.19 -17.16
C ALA A 106 -23.67 11.45 -18.68
N GLU A 107 -23.55 10.39 -19.47
CA GLU A 107 -23.82 10.41 -20.91
C GLU A 107 -24.81 9.28 -21.21
N GLY A 108 -26.12 9.58 -21.16
CA GLY A 108 -27.14 8.59 -21.49
C GLY A 108 -28.56 8.85 -20.98
N SER A 109 -29.04 10.09 -20.99
CA SER A 109 -30.50 10.35 -20.99
C SER A 109 -30.79 11.69 -21.64
N ALA A 110 -30.61 11.73 -22.96
CA ALA A 110 -31.21 12.74 -23.83
C ALA A 110 -31.12 12.21 -25.27
N ASN A 111 -32.13 11.42 -25.65
CA ASN A 111 -32.89 11.49 -26.90
C ASN A 111 -33.84 10.30 -26.99
#